data_AF-A0A6J6PZ51-F1
#
_entry.id   AF-A0A6J6PZ51-F1
#
_cell.length_a   1.000
_cell.length_b   1.000
_cell.length_c   1.000
_cell.angle_alpha   90.00
_cell.angle_beta   90.00
_cell.angle_gamma   90.00
#
_symmetry.space_group_name_H-M   'P 1'
#
loop_
_entity.id
_entity.type
_entity.pdbx_description
1 polymer ?
#
loop_
_entity_poly.entity_id
_entity_poly.type
_entity_poly.pdbx_seq_one_letter_code
_entity_poly.pdbx_strand_id
1 'polypeptide(L)' 'MKARDLLRNGIVDRIIAERPDAAVEPQEFARRVAQVLEREIVLLLNMDPVERLVLRRERYRRLGQL' A
#
# COMPACT_ATOMS: atom_id res chain seq x y z
N MET A 1 14.98 -8.90 -4.26
CA MET A 1 14.40 -7.57 -4.01
C MET A 1 13.67 -7.61 -2.67
N LYS A 2 13.98 -6.70 -1.73
CA LYS A 2 13.33 -6.66 -0.42
C LYS A 2 12.10 -5.76 -0.46
N ALA A 3 11.15 -5.93 0.47
CA ALA A 3 9.95 -5.09 0.55
C ALA A 3 10.26 -3.58 0.64
N ARG A 4 11.37 -3.21 1.30
CA ARG A 4 11.84 -1.82 1.37
C ARG A 4 12.27 -1.25 0.02
N ASP A 5 12.76 -2.09 -0.89
CA ASP A 5 13.14 -1.67 -2.24
C ASP A 5 11.89 -1.40 -3.08
N LEU A 6 10.84 -2.21 -2.92
CA LEU A 6 9.53 -1.96 -3.52
C LEU A 6 8.95 -0.61 -3.10
N LEU A 7 9.04 -0.29 -1.80
CA LEU A 7 8.57 0.99 -1.27
C LEU A 7 9.40 2.16 -1.81
N ARG A 8 10.73 2.01 -1.83
CA ARG A 8 11.65 3.04 -2.36
C ARG A 8 11.37 3.37 -3.82
N ASN A 9 11.08 2.34 -4.63
CA ASN A 9 10.82 2.50 -6.06
C ASN A 9 9.36 2.86 -6.37
N GLY A 10 8.55 3.18 -5.35
CA GLY A 10 7.14 3.56 -5.51
C GLY A 10 6.24 2.43 -6.03
N ILE A 11 6.69 1.17 -5.98
CA ILE A 11 5.93 0.01 -6.45
C ILE A 11 4.81 -0.31 -5.45
N VAL A 12 5.10 -0.24 -4.16
CA VAL A 12 4.11 -0.39 -3.06
C VAL A 12 4.04 0.89 -2.23
N ASP A 13 2.89 1.15 -1.61
CA ASP A 13 2.66 2.36 -0.79
C ASP A 13 2.91 2.12 0.70
N ARG A 14 2.74 0.88 1.14
CA ARG A 14 2.79 0.49 2.55
C ARG A 14 3.52 -0.83 2.71
N ILE A 15 4.22 -0.95 3.83
CA ILE A 15 4.77 -2.21 4.31
C ILE A 15 4.11 -2.49 5.66
N ILE A 16 3.53 -3.67 5.81
CA ILE A 16 2.89 -4.12 7.05
C ILE A 16 3.83 -5.10 7.74
N ALA A 17 4.07 -4.89 9.03
CA ALA A 17 4.98 -5.73 9.80
C ALA A 17 4.31 -7.06 10.22
N GLU A 18 5.08 -8.13 10.09
CA GLU A 18 4.83 -9.47 10.63
C GLU A 18 5.59 -9.57 11.97
N ARG A 19 4.93 -9.85 13.09
CA ARG A 19 5.49 -9.70 14.46
C ARG A 19 5.18 -10.92 15.34
N PRO A 20 6.08 -11.90 15.49
CA PRO A 20 7.38 -12.05 14.83
C PRO A 20 7.26 -12.53 13.38
N ASP A 21 6.12 -13.14 13.03
CA ASP A 21 5.79 -13.71 11.72
C ASP A 21 4.26 -13.79 11.57
N ALA A 22 3.72 -13.57 10.38
CA ALA A 22 2.28 -13.66 10.13
C ALA A 22 1.71 -15.05 10.36
N ALA A 23 2.49 -16.11 10.14
CA ALA A 23 2.09 -17.49 10.41
C ALA A 23 1.92 -17.78 11.91
N VAL A 24 2.63 -17.04 12.76
CA VAL A 24 2.57 -17.18 14.22
C VAL A 24 1.38 -16.41 14.81
N GLU A 25 1.00 -15.29 14.20
CA GLU A 25 -0.11 -14.43 14.65
C GLU A 25 -1.09 -14.07 13.51
N PRO A 26 -1.70 -15.06 12.82
CA PRO A 26 -2.43 -14.81 11.58
C PRO A 26 -3.63 -13.88 11.77
N GLN A 27 -4.34 -13.97 12.91
CA GLN A 27 -5.47 -13.08 13.19
C GLN A 27 -5.02 -11.64 13.45
N GLU A 28 -3.96 -11.43 14.23
CA GLU A 28 -3.45 -10.07 14.50
C GLU A 28 -2.84 -9.45 13.25
N PHE A 29 -2.13 -10.25 12.45
CA PHE A 29 -1.65 -9.80 11.16
C PHE A 29 -2.81 -9.40 10.24
N ALA A 30 -3.85 -10.23 10.12
CA ALA A 30 -5.04 -9.91 9.34
C ALA A 30 -5.74 -8.62 9.82
N ARG A 31 -5.82 -8.40 11.14
CA ARG A 31 -6.35 -7.13 11.69
C ARG A 31 -5.52 -5.92 11.27
N ARG A 32 -4.19 -6.03 11.28
CA ARG A 32 -3.31 -4.94 10.81
C ARG A 32 -3.48 -4.69 9.32
N VAL A 33 -3.62 -5.74 8.52
CA VAL A 33 -3.95 -5.62 7.08
C VAL A 33 -5.27 -4.88 6.90
N ALA A 34 -6.33 -5.31 7.60
CA ALA A 34 -7.64 -4.71 7.51
C ALA A 34 -7.63 -3.21 7.85
N GLN A 35 -6.94 -2.81 8.93
CA GLN A 35 -6.81 -1.40 9.32
C GLN A 35 -6.10 -0.55 8.27
N VAL A 36 -5.05 -1.09 7.62
CA VAL A 36 -4.36 -0.39 6.54
C VAL A 36 -5.28 -0.26 5.32
N LEU A 37 -5.95 -1.34 4.93
CA LEU A 37 -6.89 -1.31 3.80
C LEU A 37 -8.04 -0.34 4.03
N GLU A 38 -8.64 -0.36 5.23
CA GLU A 38 -9.70 0.58 5.61
C GLU A 38 -9.25 2.03 5.42
N ARG A 39 -8.09 2.39 5.95
CA ARG A 39 -7.52 3.73 5.80
C ARG A 39 -7.31 4.10 4.34
N GLU A 40 -6.66 3.25 3.54
CA GLU A 40 -6.34 3.56 2.15
C GLU A 40 -7.61 3.63 1.27
N ILE A 41 -8.60 2.76 1.51
CA ILE A 41 -9.90 2.81 0.82
C ILE A 41 -10.65 4.09 1.17
N VAL A 42 -10.72 4.46 2.47
CA VAL A 42 -11.37 5.70 2.90
C VAL A 42 -10.71 6.92 2.25
N LEU A 43 -9.37 6.97 2.17
CA LEU A 43 -8.68 8.05 1.46
C LEU A 43 -9.08 8.11 -0.02
N LEU A 44 -9.13 6.97 -0.71
CA LEU A 44 -9.53 6.90 -2.12
C LEU A 44 -11.00 7.20 -2.38
N LEU A 45 -11.89 6.95 -1.42
CA LEU A 45 -13.31 7.27 -1.51
C LEU A 45 -13.59 8.76 -1.30
N ASN A 46 -12.75 9.45 -0.52
CA ASN A 46 -12.88 10.90 -0.29
C ASN A 46 -12.14 11.75 -1.34
N MET A 47 -11.45 11.11 -2.29
CA MET A 47 -10.73 11.80 -3.37
C MET A 47 -11.65 12.08 -4.55
N ASP A 48 -11.46 13.23 -5.19
CA ASP A 48 -12.16 13.54 -6.44
C ASP A 48 -11.88 12.44 -7.50
N PRO A 49 -12.91 11.94 -8.22
CA PRO A 49 -12.70 10.86 -9.19
C PRO A 49 -11.74 11.19 -10.33
N VAL A 50 -11.69 12.45 -10.78
CA VAL A 50 -10.80 12.91 -11.85
C VAL A 50 -9.37 12.97 -11.32
N GLU A 51 -9.16 13.57 -10.15
CA GLU A 51 -7.86 13.61 -9.47
C GLU A 51 -7.30 12.19 -9.25
N ARG A 52 -8.14 11.27 -8.74
CA ARG A 52 -7.77 9.87 -8.52
C ARG A 52 -7.30 9.17 -9.79
N LEU A 53 -7.95 9.44 -10.93
CA LEU A 53 -7.56 8.88 -12.22
C LEU A 53 -6.22 9.45 -12.70
N VAL A 54 -6.01 10.76 -12.54
CA VAL A 54 -4.75 11.42 -12.89
C VAL A 54 -3.60 10.84 -12.06
N LEU A 55 -3.75 10.79 -10.73
CA LEU A 55 -2.74 10.25 -9.83
C LEU A 55 -2.40 8.78 -10.15
N ARG A 56 -3.41 7.97 -10.50
CA ARG A 56 -3.19 6.58 -10.91
C ARG A 56 -2.37 6.47 -12.18
N ARG A 57 -2.63 7.31 -13.19
CA ARG A 57 -1.84 7.34 -14.44
C ARG A 57 -0.41 7.79 -14.19
N GLU A 58 -0.23 8.84 -13.40
CA GLU A 58 1.09 9.35 -13.02
C GLU A 58 1.91 8.30 -12.27
N ARG A 59 1.29 7.55 -11.36
CA ARG A 59 1.95 6.43 -10.68
C ARG A 59 2.53 5.43 -11.68
N TYR A 60 1.71 4.92 -12.60
CA TYR A 60 2.18 3.92 -13.57
C TYR A 60 3.26 4.45 -14.51
N ARG A 61 3.21 5.73 -14.88
CA ARG A 61 4.28 6.35 -15.68
C ARG A 61 5.63 6.37 -14.96
N ARG A 62 5.62 6.59 -13.64
CA ARG A 62 6.84 6.70 -12.82
C ARG A 62 7.38 5.36 -12.32
N LEU A 63 6.65 4.24 -12.50
CA LEU A 63 7.13 2.93 -12.05
C LEU A 63 8.40 2.52 -12.79
N GLY A 64 9.46 2.22 -12.02
CA GLY A 64 10.75 1.79 -12.56
C GLY A 64 11.65 2.92 -13.08
N GLN A 65 11.28 4.19 -12.86
CA GLN A 65 12.09 5.35 -13.22
C GLN A 65 12.92 5.93 -12.05
N LEU A 66 12.85 5.32 -10.86
CA LEU A 66 13.53 5.73 -9.62
C LEU A 66 14.64 4.75 -9.24
#